data_AF-A0A7W1LH17-F1
#
_entry.id   AF-A0A7W1LH17-F1
#
_cell.length_a   1.000
_cell.length_b   1.000
_cell.length_c   1.000
_cell.angle_alpha   90.00
_cell.angle_beta   90.00
_cell.angle_gamma   90.00
#
_symmetry.space_group_name_H-M   'P 1'
#
loop_
_entity.id
_entity.type
_entity.pdbx_description
1 polymer ?
#
loop_
_entity_poly.entity_id
_entity_poly.type
_entity_poly.pdbx_seq_one_letter_code
_entity_poly.pdbx_strand_id
1 'polypeptide(L)' 'AGVVETGALDHFPNREAMLEMGARNPVGRLVSPEDVAAAVAFLCSPDAEMVRGQTLVVDGGYSLLA' A
#
# COMPACT_ATOMS: atom_id res chain seq x y z
N ALA A 1 3.77 -2.49 0.07
CA ALA A 1 2.43 -1.87 -0.07
C ALA A 1 1.67 -2.60 -1.18
N GLY A 2 0.35 -2.45 -1.23
CA GLY A 2 -0.48 -2.93 -2.34
C GLY A 2 -0.21 -2.13 -3.62
N VAL A 3 -1.03 -2.32 -4.65
CA VAL A 3 -0.96 -1.49 -5.85
C VAL A 3 -1.37 -0.06 -5.49
N VAL A 4 -0.45 0.89 -5.72
CA VAL A 4 -0.66 2.32 -5.46
C VAL A 4 -0.79 3.05 -6.79
N GLU A 5 -1.82 3.85 -6.94
CA GLU A 5 -1.99 4.67 -8.13
C GLU A 5 -0.96 5.81 -8.15
N THR A 6 0.10 5.62 -8.92
CA THR A 6 1.18 6.58 -9.14
C THR A 6 1.61 6.53 -10.60
N GLY A 7 2.33 7.56 -11.06
CA GLY A 7 2.85 7.60 -12.44
C GLY A 7 3.80 6.43 -12.79
N ALA A 8 4.33 5.72 -11.78
CA ALA A 8 5.13 4.52 -12.03
C ALA A 8 4.32 3.43 -12.76
N LEU A 9 3.01 3.33 -12.51
CA LEU A 9 2.14 2.34 -13.16
C LEU A 9 2.00 2.56 -14.67
N ASP A 10 2.24 3.78 -15.15
CA ASP A 10 2.15 4.11 -16.58
C ASP A 10 3.27 3.45 -17.41
N HIS A 11 4.26 2.85 -16.76
CA HIS A 11 5.38 2.18 -17.41
C HIS A 11 5.24 0.65 -17.41
N PHE A 12 4.15 0.12 -16.83
CA PHE A 12 3.87 -1.30 -16.83
C PHE A 12 2.90 -1.67 -17.96
N PRO A 13 3.23 -2.67 -18.81
CA PRO A 13 2.36 -3.08 -19.91
C PRO A 13 1.03 -3.67 -19.44
N ASN A 14 0.95 -4.11 -18.19
CA ASN A 14 -0.23 -4.68 -17.55
C ASN A 14 -0.91 -3.72 -16.55
N ARG A 15 -0.73 -2.41 -16.70
CA ARG A 15 -1.29 -1.35 -15.83
C ARG A 15 -2.75 -1.58 -15.44
N GLU A 16 -3.62 -1.80 -16.43
CA GLU A 16 -5.07 -1.95 -16.20
C GLU A 16 -5.38 -3.16 -15.32
N ALA A 17 -4.75 -4.31 -15.59
CA ALA A 17 -4.88 -5.50 -14.78
C ALA A 17 -4.35 -5.29 -13.35
N MET A 18 -3.27 -4.52 -13.18
CA MET A 18 -2.76 -4.16 -11.85
C MET A 18 -3.74 -3.30 -11.07
N LEU A 19 -4.38 -2.30 -11.72
CA LEU A 19 -5.37 -1.45 -11.07
C LEU A 19 -6.62 -2.23 -10.65
N GLU A 20 -7.14 -3.08 -11.55
CA GLU A 20 -8.30 -3.93 -11.26
C GLU A 20 -8.00 -4.92 -10.12
N MET A 21 -6.85 -5.58 -10.16
CA MET A 21 -6.42 -6.49 -9.10
C MET A 21 -6.18 -5.76 -7.77
N GLY A 22 -5.57 -4.58 -7.82
CA GLY A 22 -5.24 -3.80 -6.63
C GLY A 22 -6.47 -3.37 -5.82
N ALA A 23 -7.60 -3.14 -6.48
CA ALA A 23 -8.86 -2.82 -5.82
C ALA A 23 -9.54 -4.03 -5.16
N ARG A 24 -9.13 -5.27 -5.47
CA ARG A 24 -9.67 -6.52 -4.89
C ARG A 24 -9.07 -6.85 -3.53
N ASN A 25 -8.88 -5.84 -2.69
CA ASN A 25 -8.52 -6.01 -1.29
C ASN A 25 -9.76 -5.85 -0.38
N PRO A 26 -9.73 -6.29 0.89
CA PRO A 26 -10.83 -6.14 1.83
C PRO A 26 -11.39 -4.72 2.01
N VAL A 27 -10.59 -3.67 1.79
CA VAL A 27 -11.05 -2.27 1.86
C VAL A 27 -11.82 -1.87 0.58
N GLY A 28 -11.64 -2.57 -0.53
CA GLY A 28 -12.41 -2.38 -1.77
C GLY A 28 -11.98 -1.19 -2.62
N ARG A 29 -10.77 -0.65 -2.41
CA ARG A 29 -10.18 0.42 -3.24
C ARG A 29 -8.67 0.26 -3.35
N LEU A 30 -8.06 0.91 -4.34
CA LEU A 30 -6.61 1.01 -4.45
C LEU A 30 -6.00 1.71 -3.23
N VAL A 31 -4.75 1.35 -2.94
CA VAL A 31 -3.93 2.10 -1.97
C VAL A 31 -3.63 3.46 -2.59
N SER A 32 -3.86 4.52 -1.82
CA SER A 32 -3.48 5.89 -2.20
C SER A 32 -2.05 6.20 -1.71
N PRO A 33 -1.33 7.14 -2.35
CA PRO A 33 -0.07 7.64 -1.82
C PRO A 33 -0.18 8.10 -0.35
N GLU A 34 -1.32 8.68 0.02
CA GLU A 34 -1.62 9.19 1.36
C GLU A 34 -1.70 8.06 2.39
N ASP A 35 -2.22 6.88 2.04
CA ASP A 35 -2.25 5.71 2.93
C ASP A 35 -0.83 5.26 3.31
N VAL A 36 0.10 5.28 2.34
CA VAL A 36 1.51 4.95 2.56
C VAL A 36 2.20 6.06 3.36
N ALA A 37 1.95 7.32 3.00
CA ALA A 37 2.54 8.48 3.69
C ALA A 37 2.14 8.52 5.17
N ALA A 38 0.89 8.21 5.50
CA ALA A 38 0.41 8.15 6.89
C ALA A 38 1.15 7.07 7.70
N ALA A 39 1.36 5.87 7.12
CA ALA A 39 2.12 4.82 7.78
C ALA A 39 3.60 5.21 7.99
N VAL A 40 4.22 5.86 7.01
CA VAL A 40 5.58 6.39 7.13
C VAL A 40 5.65 7.48 8.21
N ALA A 41 4.69 8.41 8.22
CA ALA A 41 4.61 9.47 9.22
C ALA A 41 4.51 8.90 10.65
N PHE A 42 3.69 7.86 10.84
CA PHE A 42 3.64 7.12 12.11
C PHE A 42 5.01 6.52 12.47
N LEU A 43 5.65 5.79 11.55
CA LEU A 43 6.95 5.17 11.81
C LEU A 43 8.09 6.18 12.08
N CYS A 44 7.98 7.41 11.57
CA CYS A 44 8.90 8.50 11.85
C CYS A 44 8.56 9.28 13.12
N SER A 45 7.41 9.03 13.75
CA SER A 45 6.96 9.73 14.96
C SER A 45 7.55 9.12 16.24
N PRO A 46 7.55 9.86 17.37
CA PRO A 46 7.90 9.31 18.68
C PRO A 46 7.06 8.10 19.10
N ASP A 47 5.82 7.99 18.62
CA ASP A 47 4.89 6.91 18.99
C ASP A 47 5.38 5.53 18.48
N ALA A 48 6.27 5.52 17.48
CA ALA A 48 6.86 4.29 16.93
C ALA A 48 8.24 3.96 17.53
N GLU A 49 8.65 4.54 18.66
CA GLU A 49 10.01 4.43 19.22
C GLU A 49 10.52 2.97 19.29
N MET A 50 9.65 2.04 19.70
CA MET A 50 9.95 0.61 19.86
C MET A 50 9.59 -0.27 18.66
N VAL A 51 9.05 0.31 17.58
CA VAL A 51 8.72 -0.42 16.36
C VAL A 51 9.97 -0.48 15.46
N ARG A 52 10.80 -1.52 15.67
CA ARG A 52 12.09 -1.68 14.99
C ARG A 52 12.21 -3.04 14.31
N GLY A 53 12.86 -3.07 13.15
CA GLY A 53 13.08 -4.31 12.38
C GLY A 53 11.80 -4.96 11.83
N GLN A 54 10.69 -4.22 11.82
CA GLN A 54 9.39 -4.72 11.36
C GLN A 54 9.10 -4.29 9.92
N THR A 55 8.40 -5.13 9.18
CA THR A 55 7.80 -4.76 7.90
C THR A 55 6.32 -4.49 8.12
N LEU A 56 5.88 -3.25 7.89
CA LEU A 56 4.48 -2.88 7.96
C LEU A 56 3.84 -2.97 6.57
N VAL A 57 2.88 -3.88 6.42
CA VAL A 57 2.18 -4.09 5.15
C VAL A 57 1.00 -3.12 5.03
N VAL A 58 1.03 -2.26 4.01
CA VAL A 58 -0.01 -1.27 3.71
C VAL A 58 -0.62 -1.62 2.34
N ASP A 59 -1.61 -2.52 2.33
CA ASP A 59 -2.19 -3.06 1.09
C ASP A 59 -3.71 -3.26 1.12
N GLY A 60 -4.39 -2.64 2.09
CA GLY A 60 -5.83 -2.81 2.30
C GLY A 60 -6.24 -4.24 2.70
N GLY A 61 -5.29 -5.09 3.11
CA GLY A 61 -5.50 -6.49 3.46
C GLY A 61 -5.38 -7.47 2.29
N TYR A 62 -4.88 -7.03 1.13
CA TYR A 62 -4.74 -7.86 -0.06
C TYR A 62 -3.93 -9.13 0.20
N SER A 63 -2.79 -9.00 0.90
CA SER A 63 -1.90 -10.11 1.25
C SER A 63 -2.51 -11.15 2.18
N LEU A 64 -3.68 -10.89 2.79
CA LEU A 64 -4.39 -11.83 3.65
C LEU A 64 -5.44 -12.67 2.90
N LEU A 65 -5.71 -12.35 1.64
CA LEU A 65 -6.64 -13.11 0.78
C LEU A 65 -5.95 -14.18 -0.07
N ALA A 66 -4.62 -14.15 -0.11
CA ALA A 66 -3.77 -15.06 -0.88
C ALA A 66 -3.17 -16.17 0.00
#